data_AF-A0A1J1LGX8-F1
#
_entry.id   AF-A0A1J1LGX8-F1
#
_cell.length_a   1.000
_cell.length_b   1.000
_cell.length_c   1.000
_cell.angle_alpha   90.00
_cell.angle_beta   90.00
_cell.angle_gamma   90.00
#
_symmetry.space_group_name_H-M   'P 1'
#
loop_
_entity.id
_entity.type
_entity.pdbx_description
1 polymer ?
#
loop_
_entity_poly.entity_id
_entity_poly.type
_entity_poly.pdbx_seq_one_letter_code
_entity_poly.pdbx_strand_id
1 'polypeptide(L)'
;MELNQRRLEVMNQCKQTQVSRGFTLIIDDSGHRKSGNFTEGVGRQYIGEIGKTDNGIVAVTSHLYDGKKSLPLDIELYPSSVSLRGVKLENKPDG
;
A
#
# COMPACT_ATOMS: atom_id res chain seq x y z
N MET A 1 7.18 -4.08 -9.61
CA MET A 1 6.12 -4.99 -10.10
C MET A 1 6.60 -6.42 -10.34
N GLU A 2 7.74 -6.66 -11.01
CA GLU A 2 8.19 -8.03 -11.35
C GLU A 2 8.41 -8.96 -10.14
N LEU A 3 8.99 -8.45 -9.04
CA LEU A 3 9.19 -9.24 -7.83
C LEU A 3 7.89 -9.71 -7.18
N ASN A 4 6.87 -8.84 -7.11
CA ASN A 4 5.58 -9.22 -6.53
C ASN A 4 4.90 -10.28 -7.39
N GLN A 5 4.94 -10.11 -8.72
CA GLN A 5 4.43 -11.10 -9.65
C GLN A 5 5.09 -12.47 -9.45
N ARG A 6 6.42 -12.50 -9.30
CA ARG A 6 7.16 -13.74 -9.03
C ARG A 6 6.76 -14.37 -7.69
N ARG A 7 6.54 -13.56 -6.65
CA ARG A 7 6.06 -14.04 -5.35
C ARG A 7 4.68 -14.68 -5.47
N LEU A 8 3.76 -14.07 -6.21
CA LEU A 8 2.42 -14.60 -6.46
C LEU A 8 2.46 -15.92 -7.25
N GLU A 9 3.37 -16.04 -8.23
CA GLU A 9 3.61 -17.30 -8.95
C GLU A 9 4.03 -18.43 -8.00
N VAL A 10 5.01 -18.16 -7.12
CA VAL A 10 5.48 -19.13 -6.11
C VAL A 10 4.37 -19.48 -5.12
N MET A 11 3.59 -18.50 -4.66
CA MET A 11 2.44 -18.75 -3.79
C MET A 11 1.42 -19.69 -4.45
N ASN A 12 1.17 -19.53 -5.75
CA ASN A 12 0.22 -20.38 -6.47
C ASN A 12 0.70 -21.82 -6.69
N GLN A 13 1.98 -22.12 -6.46
CA GLN A 13 2.53 -23.48 -6.58
C GLN A 13 2.37 -24.32 -5.30
N CYS A 14 1.99 -23.73 -4.17
CA CYS A 14 1.84 -24.43 -2.89
C CYS A 14 0.40 -24.37 -2.38
N LYS A 15 -0.22 -25.51 -2.07
CA LYS A 15 -1.62 -25.58 -1.57
C LYS A 15 -1.87 -24.74 -0.32
N GLN A 16 -0.86 -24.53 0.52
CA GLN A 16 -0.98 -23.73 1.74
C GLN A 16 -1.05 -22.23 1.47
N THR A 17 -0.48 -21.75 0.36
CA THR A 17 -0.40 -20.32 0.02
C THR A 17 -1.09 -19.97 -1.30
N GLN A 18 -1.64 -20.96 -2.00
CA GLN A 18 -2.37 -20.77 -3.25
C GLN A 18 -3.56 -19.83 -3.04
N VAL A 19 -3.69 -18.87 -3.96
CA VAL A 19 -4.80 -17.92 -3.99
C VAL A 19 -6.08 -18.69 -4.37
N SER A 20 -7.06 -18.70 -3.47
CA SER A 20 -8.35 -19.36 -3.68
C SER A 20 -9.22 -18.59 -4.68
N ARG A 21 -10.11 -19.31 -5.36
CA ARG A 21 -11.23 -18.67 -6.07
C ARG A 21 -12.28 -18.24 -5.06
N GLY A 22 -12.63 -16.96 -5.06
CA GLY A 22 -13.43 -16.35 -4.00
C GLY A 22 -12.59 -16.11 -2.76
N PHE A 23 -12.35 -14.84 -2.44
CA PHE A 23 -11.69 -14.40 -1.21
C PHE A 23 -12.18 -12.99 -0.88
N THR A 24 -12.06 -12.62 0.39
CA THR A 24 -12.24 -11.24 0.83
C THR A 24 -10.92 -10.49 0.65
N LEU A 25 -10.96 -9.37 -0.05
CA LEU A 25 -9.83 -8.45 -0.13
C LEU A 25 -9.82 -7.55 1.11
N ILE A 26 -8.72 -7.57 1.85
CA ILE A 26 -8.47 -6.67 2.97
C ILE A 26 -7.47 -5.63 2.50
N ILE A 27 -7.79 -4.35 2.71
CA ILE A 27 -6.90 -3.22 2.46
C ILE A 27 -6.69 -2.53 3.81
N ASP A 28 -5.43 -2.34 4.17
CA ASP A 28 -5.03 -1.72 5.43
C ASP A 28 -3.83 -0.80 5.21
N ASP A 29 -3.78 0.31 5.94
CA ASP A 29 -2.66 1.23 5.91
C ASP A 29 -1.82 1.13 7.19
N SER A 30 -0.50 1.18 7.02
CA SER A 30 0.45 1.27 8.13
C SER A 30 1.31 2.51 7.94
N GLY A 31 1.24 3.41 8.91
CA GLY A 31 1.92 4.69 8.87
C GLY A 31 2.97 4.84 9.96
N HIS A 32 4.14 5.35 9.62
CA HIS A 32 5.21 5.62 10.57
C HIS A 32 5.65 7.09 10.49
N ARG A 33 5.67 7.76 11.66
CA ARG A 33 6.13 9.15 11.78
C ARG A 33 7.61 9.28 11.43
N LYS A 34 8.00 10.34 10.73
CA LYS A 34 9.40 10.61 10.34
C LYS A 34 9.79 12.03 10.72
N SER A 35 11.05 12.21 11.16
CA SER A 35 11.58 13.51 11.56
C SER A 35 12.19 14.33 10.42
N GLY A 36 12.47 13.72 9.26
CA GLY A 36 13.05 14.39 8.09
C GLY A 36 12.41 13.93 6.78
N ASN A 37 12.89 14.46 5.64
CA ASN A 37 12.27 14.30 4.30
C ASN A 37 13.21 13.69 3.25
N PHE A 38 14.25 12.96 3.69
CA PHE A 38 15.26 12.39 2.79
C PHE A 38 14.84 11.06 2.17
N THR A 39 13.73 10.48 2.62
CA THR A 39 13.19 9.23 2.10
C THR A 39 12.01 9.51 1.19
N GLU A 40 12.01 8.90 0.01
CA GLU A 40 10.89 8.97 -0.92
C GLU A 40 9.59 8.47 -0.26
N GLY A 41 8.47 9.11 -0.59
CA GLY A 41 7.18 8.83 0.03
C GLY A 41 6.98 9.44 1.42
N VAL A 42 8.01 10.06 2.03
CA VAL A 42 7.83 10.84 3.26
C VAL A 42 7.23 12.20 2.97
N GLY A 43 6.19 12.55 3.71
CA GLY A 43 5.63 13.90 3.71
C GLY A 43 4.48 14.05 4.69
N ARG A 44 3.76 15.17 4.59
CA ARG A 44 2.57 15.41 5.41
C ARG A 44 1.40 14.59 4.89
N GLN A 45 0.95 13.62 5.68
CA GLN A 45 -0.19 12.76 5.40
C GLN A 45 -0.83 12.26 6.70
N TYR A 46 -2.06 11.76 6.61
CA TYR A 46 -2.72 11.15 7.75
C TYR A 46 -1.99 9.85 8.12
N ILE A 47 -1.67 9.69 9.40
CA ILE A 47 -1.00 8.50 9.94
C ILE A 47 -1.98 7.83 10.89
N GLY A 48 -2.58 6.71 10.44
CA GLY A 48 -3.62 6.01 11.18
C GLY A 48 -3.22 5.68 12.62
N GLU A 49 -1.99 5.21 12.84
CA GLU A 49 -1.45 4.81 14.15
C GLU A 49 -1.50 5.93 15.21
N ILE A 50 -1.37 7.19 14.80
CA ILE A 50 -1.38 8.35 15.71
C ILE A 50 -2.67 9.19 15.58
N GLY A 51 -3.61 8.78 14.73
CA GLY A 51 -4.91 9.42 14.54
C GLY A 51 -4.86 10.86 14.03
N LYS A 52 -3.77 11.28 13.36
CA LYS A 52 -3.61 12.67 12.88
C LYS A 52 -2.71 12.78 11.66
N THR A 53 -2.77 13.93 11.01
CA THR A 53 -1.83 14.33 9.95
C THR A 53 -0.52 14.82 10.54
N ASP A 54 0.57 14.14 10.20
CA ASP A 54 1.93 14.54 10.60
C ASP A 54 2.92 14.19 9.46
N ASN A 55 4.19 14.51 9.65
CA ASN A 55 5.24 14.08 8.74
C ASN A 55 5.51 12.58 8.93
N GLY A 56 5.39 11.81 7.86
CA GLY A 56 5.62 10.38 7.92
C GLY A 56 5.53 9.71 6.56
N ILE A 57 5.62 8.39 6.58
CA ILE A 57 5.44 7.51 5.44
C ILE A 57 4.30 6.56 5.76
N VAL A 58 3.50 6.22 4.75
CA VAL A 58 2.36 5.30 4.87
C VAL A 58 2.50 4.29 3.76
N ALA A 59 2.37 3.02 4.10
CA ALA A 59 2.26 1.93 3.15
C ALA A 59 0.83 1.39 3.19
N VAL A 60 0.26 1.15 2.02
CA VAL A 60 -1.01 0.44 1.88
C VAL A 60 -0.68 -1.00 1.55
N THR A 61 -1.31 -1.92 2.26
CA THR A 61 -1.16 -3.36 2.03
C THR A 61 -2.47 -3.94 1.54
N SER A 62 -2.38 -4.94 0.68
CA SER A 62 -3.51 -5.77 0.29
C SER A 62 -3.28 -7.21 0.74
N HIS A 63 -4.32 -7.81 1.31
CA HIS A 63 -4.31 -9.19 1.76
C HIS A 63 -5.55 -9.92 1.26
N LEU A 64 -5.38 -11.19 0.90
CA LEU A 64 -6.51 -12.09 0.66
C LEU A 64 -6.88 -12.78 1.97
N TYR A 65 -8.17 -12.98 2.21
CA TYR A 65 -8.67 -13.84 3.27
C TYR A 65 -9.70 -14.82 2.71
N ASP A 66 -9.49 -16.12 2.92
CA ASP A 66 -10.33 -17.20 2.37
C ASP A 66 -11.28 -17.82 3.42
N GLY A 67 -11.42 -17.20 4.58
CA GLY A 67 -12.17 -17.75 5.72
C GLY A 67 -11.34 -18.63 6.65
N LYS A 68 -10.09 -18.97 6.29
CA LYS A 68 -9.18 -19.78 7.11
C LYS A 68 -7.82 -19.15 7.28
N LYS A 69 -7.27 -18.54 6.23
CA LYS A 69 -5.94 -17.92 6.22
C LYS A 69 -5.99 -16.54 5.59
N SER A 70 -5.10 -15.67 6.08
CA SER A 70 -4.78 -14.38 5.49
C SER A 70 -3.40 -14.46 4.83
N LEU A 71 -3.27 -13.99 3.60
CA LEU A 71 -2.00 -13.96 2.88
C LEU A 71 -1.78 -12.59 2.21
N PRO A 72 -0.55 -12.04 2.26
CA PRO A 72 -0.25 -10.75 1.62
C PRO A 72 -0.26 -10.88 0.09
N LEU A 73 -0.90 -9.93 -0.58
CA LEU A 73 -0.99 -9.83 -2.04
C LEU A 73 -0.09 -8.75 -2.61
N ASP A 74 -0.05 -7.57 -1.99
CA ASP A 74 0.83 -6.48 -2.41
C ASP A 74 1.06 -5.45 -1.30
N ILE A 75 2.06 -4.60 -1.50
CA ILE A 75 2.35 -3.43 -0.69
C ILE A 75 2.82 -2.28 -1.57
N GLU A 76 2.29 -1.09 -1.32
CA GLU A 76 2.68 0.12 -2.03
C GLU A 76 2.76 1.31 -1.08
N LEU A 77 3.68 2.24 -1.34
CA LEU A 77 3.75 3.50 -0.59
C LEU A 77 2.60 4.41 -1.01
N TYR A 78 1.86 4.94 -0.03
CA TYR A 78 0.91 6.00 -0.28
C TYR A 78 1.67 7.29 -0.60
N PRO A 79 1.48 7.87 -1.80
CA PRO A 79 2.25 9.03 -2.22
C PRO A 79 1.86 10.24 -1.38
N SER A 80 2.84 10.84 -0.71
CA SER A 80 2.62 12.07 0.02
C SER A 80 2.25 13.22 -0.92
N SER A 81 1.56 14.23 -0.40
CA SER A 81 1.24 15.45 -1.17
C SER A 81 2.47 16.17 -1.74
N VAL A 82 3.64 15.98 -1.13
CA VAL A 82 4.93 16.52 -1.62
C VAL A 82 5.41 15.71 -2.82
N SER A 83 5.30 14.38 -2.77
CA SER A 83 5.63 13.47 -3.88
C SER A 83 4.71 13.69 -5.09
N LEU A 84 3.44 14.02 -4.84
CA LEU A 84 2.47 14.34 -5.89
C LEU A 84 2.71 15.68 -6.59
N ARG A 85 3.45 16.63 -5.99
CA ARG A 85 3.77 17.91 -6.67
C ARG A 85 4.71 17.73 -7.87
N GLY A 86 5.43 16.62 -7.96
CA GLY A 86 6.18 16.24 -9.16
C GLY A 86 5.32 15.59 -10.26
N VAL A 87 4.10 15.17 -9.92
CA VAL A 87 3.10 14.66 -10.87
C VAL A 87 2.21 15.83 -11.26
N LYS A 88 2.39 16.37 -12.46
CA LYS A 88 1.47 17.38 -13.01
C LYS A 88 0.08 16.76 -13.04
N LEU A 89 -0.81 17.22 -12.15
CA LEU A 89 -2.22 16.88 -12.18
C LEU A 89 -2.81 17.51 -13.45
N GLU A 90 -2.63 16.85 -14.59
CA GLU A 90 -3.44 17.12 -15.76
C GLU A 90 -4.84 16.57 -15.49
N ASN A 91 -5.84 17.40 -15.79
CA ASN A 91 -7.29 17.22 -15.57
C ASN A 91 -7.85 17.90 -14.32
N LYS A 92 -7.87 19.24 -14.34
CA LYS A 92 -9.03 19.98 -13.84
C LYS A 92 -10.04 20.04 -15.00
N PRO A 93 -11.28 19.56 -14.86
CA PRO A 93 -12.31 19.88 -15.83
C PRO A 93 -12.61 21.38 -15.71
N ASP A 94 -12.55 22.07 -16.85
CA ASP A 94 -12.96 23.46 -16.97
C ASP A 94 -14.44 23.56 -16.57
N GLY A 95 -14.73 24.59 -15.76
CA GLY A 95 -16.07 24.86 -15.24
C GLY A 95 -17.04 25.35 -16.29
#